data_AF-A0A443HU42-F1
#
_entry.id   AF-A0A443HU42-F1
#
_cell.length_a   1.000
_cell.length_b   1.000
_cell.length_c   1.000
_cell.angle_alpha   90.00
_cell.angle_beta   90.00
_cell.angle_gamma   90.00
#
_symmetry.space_group_name_H-M   'P 1'
#
loop_
_entity.id
_entity.type
_entity.pdbx_description
1 polymer ?
#
loop_
_entity_poly.entity_id
_entity_poly.type
_entity_poly.pdbx_seq_one_letter_code
_entity_poly.pdbx_strand_id
1 'polypeptide(L)'
;IGTQITDHFEVVEKTSEKIVVRCGDSPLKRDVRASDGLFEISAVVKPEEGVFEFGLKSVFYQGLGKTKGEPMPAHVFWLHQQYTKLLLETAVRNV
;
A
#
# COMPACT_ATOMS: atom_id res chain seq x y z
N ILE A 1 -1.97 13.16 8.18
CA ILE A 1 -2.43 11.84 8.66
C ILE A 1 -3.95 11.92 8.79
N GLY A 2 -4.67 10.82 8.53
CA GLY A 2 -6.14 10.72 8.58
C GLY A 2 -6.88 11.10 7.28
N THR A 3 -6.16 11.47 6.22
CA THR A 3 -6.76 11.79 4.91
C THR A 3 -7.29 10.52 4.26
N GLN A 4 -8.56 10.54 3.86
CA GLN A 4 -9.18 9.44 3.12
C GLN A 4 -9.02 9.65 1.61
N ILE A 5 -8.59 8.61 0.90
CA ILE A 5 -8.44 8.62 -0.55
C ILE A 5 -9.44 7.62 -1.12
N THR A 6 -10.34 8.11 -1.98
CA THR A 6 -11.32 7.31 -2.75
C THR A 6 -12.12 6.30 -1.91
N ASP A 7 -12.41 6.62 -0.65
CA ASP A 7 -13.09 5.74 0.33
C ASP A 7 -12.48 4.32 0.44
N HIS A 8 -11.18 4.19 0.18
CA HIS A 8 -10.45 2.91 0.21
C HIS A 8 -9.17 2.95 1.03
N PHE A 9 -8.59 4.14 1.16
CA PHE A 9 -7.30 4.32 1.81
C PHE A 9 -7.38 5.40 2.87
N GLU A 10 -6.61 5.21 3.94
CA GLU A 10 -6.42 6.21 5.00
C GLU A 10 -4.93 6.47 5.18
N VAL A 11 -4.48 7.72 5.07
CA VAL A 11 -3.07 8.09 5.26
C VAL A 11 -2.69 7.94 6.74
N VAL A 12 -1.84 6.97 7.05
CA VAL A 12 -1.34 6.71 8.41
C VAL A 12 0.05 7.33 8.66
N GLU A 13 0.84 7.53 7.61
CA GLU A 13 2.15 8.19 7.68
C GLU A 13 2.37 9.06 6.44
N LYS A 14 3.07 10.17 6.60
CA LYS A 14 3.50 11.04 5.49
C LYS A 14 4.84 11.67 5.80
N THR A 15 5.78 11.57 4.87
CA THR A 15 7.06 12.28 4.85
C THR A 15 7.19 13.08 3.54
N SER A 16 8.36 13.68 3.29
CA SER A 16 8.68 14.31 2.00
C SER A 16 8.82 13.32 0.84
N GLU A 17 9.16 12.06 1.13
CA GLU A 17 9.51 11.06 0.12
C GLU A 17 8.51 9.92 0.03
N LYS A 18 7.60 9.79 1.00
CA LYS A 18 6.61 8.71 1.00
C LYS A 18 5.31 9.05 1.72
N ILE A 19 4.28 8.33 1.34
CA ILE A 19 3.03 8.21 2.09
C ILE A 19 2.79 6.73 2.40
N VAL A 20 2.33 6.46 3.62
CA VAL A 20 1.82 5.12 3.98
C VAL A 20 0.33 5.24 4.17
N VAL A 21 -0.40 4.38 3.49
CA VAL A 21 -1.85 4.30 3.59
C VAL A 21 -2.29 2.92 4.10
N ARG A 22 -3.29 2.92 4.98
CA ARG A 22 -4.01 1.72 5.39
C ARG A 22 -4.95 1.28 4.27
N CYS A 23 -4.97 -0.01 3.96
CA CYS A 23 -5.76 -0.62 2.88
C CYS A 23 -6.41 -1.94 3.32
N GLY A 24 -7.11 -2.61 2.40
CA GLY A 24 -7.64 -3.97 2.61
C GLY A 24 -9.07 -4.05 3.15
N ASP A 25 -9.65 -2.95 3.61
CA ASP A 25 -11.08 -2.81 3.96
C ASP A 25 -11.45 -1.32 3.97
N SER A 26 -12.74 -1.00 4.07
CA SER A 26 -13.25 0.37 4.08
C SER A 26 -12.59 1.23 5.18
N PRO A 27 -12.16 2.48 4.88
CA PRO A 27 -11.58 3.41 5.85
C PRO A 27 -12.59 3.87 6.92
N LEU A 28 -13.87 3.54 6.76
CA LEU A 28 -14.89 3.76 7.79
C LEU A 28 -14.71 2.81 8.99
N LYS A 29 -14.07 1.65 8.80
CA LYS A 29 -13.76 0.71 9.89
C LYS A 29 -12.44 1.09 10.55
N ARG A 30 -12.51 1.91 11.60
CA ARG A 30 -11.33 2.51 12.25
C ARG A 30 -10.63 1.58 13.24
N ASP A 31 -11.37 0.67 13.88
CA ASP A 31 -10.84 -0.28 14.84
C ASP A 31 -9.91 -1.33 14.22
N VAL A 32 -9.31 -2.17 15.06
CA VAL A 32 -8.48 -3.30 14.62
C VAL A 32 -9.33 -4.27 13.79
N ARG A 33 -8.85 -4.59 12.58
CA ARG A 33 -9.55 -5.47 11.61
C ARG A 33 -9.01 -6.89 11.68
N ALA A 34 -9.85 -7.86 11.32
CA ALA A 34 -9.43 -9.27 11.24
C ALA A 34 -8.27 -9.45 10.24
N SER A 35 -8.38 -8.82 9.07
CA SER A 35 -7.33 -8.68 8.07
C SER A 35 -7.16 -7.20 7.75
N ASP A 36 -5.93 -6.76 7.60
CA ASP A 36 -5.59 -5.36 7.32
C ASP A 36 -4.37 -5.28 6.40
N GLY A 37 -4.08 -4.10 5.89
CA GLY A 37 -2.91 -3.90 5.05
C GLY A 37 -2.37 -2.48 5.06
N LEU A 38 -1.12 -2.36 4.65
CA LEU A 38 -0.45 -1.08 4.44
C LEU A 38 0.18 -1.05 3.05
N PHE A 39 -0.04 0.06 2.35
CA PHE A 39 0.69 0.42 1.14
C PHE A 39 1.60 1.60 1.45
N GLU A 40 2.88 1.44 1.16
CA GLU A 40 3.85 2.52 1.13
C GLU A 40 4.06 2.92 -0.33
N ILE A 41 3.79 4.19 -0.64
CA ILE A 41 3.99 4.80 -1.95
C ILE A 41 5.10 5.82 -1.78
N SER A 42 6.21 5.66 -2.50
CA SER A 42 7.38 6.53 -2.38
C SER A 42 7.79 7.15 -3.72
N ALA A 43 8.36 8.35 -3.63
CA ALA A 43 9.03 9.03 -4.72
C ALA A 43 10.32 9.63 -4.17
N VAL A 44 11.46 9.09 -4.58
CA VAL A 44 12.79 9.48 -4.09
C VAL A 44 13.59 10.06 -5.24
N VAL A 45 14.13 11.25 -5.06
CA VAL A 45 15.01 11.89 -6.04
C VAL A 45 16.42 11.31 -5.88
N LYS A 46 17.04 10.85 -6.96
CA LYS A 46 18.43 10.36 -6.97
C LYS A 46 19.29 11.24 -7.89
N PRO A 47 19.81 12.38 -7.41
CA PRO A 47 20.46 13.37 -8.25
C PRO A 47 21.68 12.83 -9.01
N GLU A 48 22.51 12.03 -8.34
CA GLU A 48 23.74 11.45 -8.92
C GLU A 48 23.44 10.48 -10.08
N GLU A 49 22.26 9.86 -10.06
CA GLU A 49 21.81 8.93 -11.09
C GLU A 49 20.95 9.63 -12.17
N GLY A 50 20.56 10.88 -11.93
CA GLY A 50 19.68 11.64 -12.83
C GLY A 50 18.26 11.08 -12.95
N VAL A 51 17.80 10.31 -11.95
CA VAL A 51 16.49 9.64 -11.98
C VAL A 51 15.64 9.94 -10.74
N PHE A 52 14.35 9.70 -10.86
CA PHE A 52 13.42 9.56 -9.73
C PHE A 52 13.05 8.09 -9.58
N GLU A 53 13.16 7.57 -8.36
CA GLU A 53 12.72 6.23 -8.02
C GLU A 53 11.31 6.27 -7.43
N PHE A 54 10.37 5.65 -8.15
CA PHE A 54 9.02 5.43 -7.66
C PHE A 54 8.91 4.04 -7.03
N GLY A 55 8.41 3.96 -5.81
CA GLY A 55 8.26 2.72 -5.06
C GLY A 55 6.80 2.47 -4.68
N LEU A 56 6.41 1.20 -4.76
CA LEU A 56 5.17 0.69 -4.17
C LEU A 56 5.49 -0.57 -3.39
N LYS A 57 5.32 -0.51 -2.07
CA LYS A 57 5.47 -1.66 -1.16
C LYS A 57 4.14 -1.93 -0.50
N SER A 58 3.76 -3.19 -0.41
CA SER A 58 2.48 -3.63 0.16
C SER A 58 2.72 -4.72 1.18
N VAL A 59 2.00 -4.67 2.30
CA VAL A 59 1.95 -5.74 3.29
C VAL A 59 0.52 -5.97 3.74
N PHE A 60 0.11 -7.23 3.87
CA PHE A 60 -1.15 -7.64 4.49
C PHE A 60 -0.85 -8.44 5.74
N TYR A 61 -1.65 -8.25 6.77
CA TYR A 61 -1.45 -8.90 8.06
C TYR A 61 -2.79 -9.18 8.74
N GLN A 62 -2.77 -10.16 9.66
CA GLN A 62 -3.91 -10.47 10.51
C GLN A 62 -3.87 -9.53 11.73
N GLY A 63 -4.82 -8.60 11.82
CA GLY A 63 -4.86 -7.63 12.92
C GLY A 63 -5.38 -8.20 14.23
N LEU A 64 -6.19 -9.27 14.17
CA LEU A 64 -6.77 -9.93 15.35
C LEU A 64 -6.12 -11.28 15.62
N GLY A 65 -5.81 -11.58 16.88
CA GLY A 65 -5.28 -12.88 17.29
C GLY A 65 -3.85 -13.14 16.78
N LYS A 66 -3.54 -14.40 16.45
CA LYS A 66 -2.23 -14.82 15.93
C LYS A 66 -2.41 -15.48 14.57
N THR A 67 -1.56 -15.14 13.61
CA THR A 67 -1.57 -15.79 12.30
C THR A 67 -1.09 -17.25 12.42
N LYS A 68 -1.65 -18.12 11.59
CA LYS A 68 -1.24 -19.53 11.44
C LYS A 68 -0.67 -19.83 10.04
N GLY A 69 -0.57 -18.83 9.18
CA GLY A 69 -0.11 -18.98 7.81
C GLY A 69 -0.06 -17.65 7.06
N GLU A 70 -0.04 -17.74 5.73
CA GLU A 70 -0.04 -16.59 4.84
C GLU A 70 -1.36 -15.80 4.92
N PRO A 71 -1.34 -14.46 4.75
CA PRO A 71 -2.53 -13.61 4.90
C PRO A 71 -3.59 -13.83 3.81
N MET A 72 -3.23 -14.49 2.71
CA MET A 72 -4.14 -14.82 1.61
C MET A 72 -3.67 -16.06 0.84
N PRO A 73 -4.56 -16.75 0.10
CA PRO A 73 -4.18 -17.86 -0.76
C PRO A 73 -3.16 -17.45 -1.83
N ALA A 74 -2.30 -18.38 -2.25
CA ALA A 74 -1.19 -18.10 -3.18
C ALA A 74 -1.62 -17.46 -4.51
N HIS A 75 -2.77 -17.86 -5.07
CA HIS A 75 -3.29 -17.28 -6.31
C HIS A 75 -3.76 -15.83 -6.11
N VAL A 76 -4.34 -15.50 -4.95
CA VAL A 76 -4.73 -14.12 -4.61
C VAL A 76 -3.48 -13.26 -4.42
N PHE A 77 -2.45 -13.80 -3.75
CA PHE A 77 -1.17 -13.12 -3.57
C PHE A 77 -0.51 -12.81 -4.92
N TRP A 78 -0.51 -13.77 -5.86
CA TRP A 78 0.02 -13.54 -7.20
C TRP A 78 -0.78 -12.48 -7.97
N LEU A 79 -2.11 -12.54 -7.94
CA LEU A 79 -2.98 -11.55 -8.58
C LEU A 79 -2.76 -10.16 -7.99
N HIS A 80 -2.60 -10.05 -6.68
CA HIS A 80 -2.31 -8.80 -5.99
C HIS A 80 -1.00 -8.17 -6.47
N GLN A 81 0.05 -8.97 -6.67
CA GLN A 81 1.31 -8.48 -7.24
C GLN A 81 1.12 -7.92 -8.66
N GLN A 82 0.30 -8.57 -9.49
CA GLN A 82 0.04 -8.06 -10.85
C GLN A 82 -0.75 -6.75 -10.81
N TYR A 83 -1.76 -6.69 -9.95
CA TYR A 83 -2.57 -5.50 -9.71
C TYR A 83 -1.71 -4.31 -9.25
N THR A 84 -0.88 -4.49 -8.22
CA THR A 84 -0.04 -3.41 -7.70
C THR A 84 1.04 -2.96 -8.69
N LYS A 85 1.61 -3.89 -9.45
CA LYS A 85 2.54 -3.57 -10.54
C LYS A 85 1.87 -2.68 -11.59
N LEU A 86 0.69 -3.06 -12.08
CA LEU A 86 -0.07 -2.26 -13.05
C LEU A 86 -0.44 -0.90 -12.49
N LEU A 87 -0.86 -0.81 -11.23
CA LEU A 87 -1.17 0.45 -10.56
C LEU A 87 0.03 1.40 -10.58
N LEU A 88 1.23 0.91 -10.24
CA LEU A 88 2.44 1.74 -10.22
C LEU A 88 2.86 2.14 -11.65
N GLU A 89 2.94 1.19 -12.58
CA GLU A 89 3.40 1.46 -13.95
C GLU A 89 2.49 2.43 -14.70
N THR A 90 1.18 2.33 -14.49
CA THR A 90 0.21 3.24 -15.12
C THR A 90 0.18 4.61 -14.45
N ALA A 91 0.43 4.70 -13.14
CA ALA A 91 0.53 5.97 -12.45
C ALA A 91 1.71 6.81 -12.97
N VAL A 92 2.90 6.21 -13.11
CA VAL A 92 4.11 6.92 -13.57
C VAL A 92 3.98 7.44 -15.00
N ARG A 93 3.23 6.75 -15.86
CA ARG A 93 3.03 7.17 -17.27
C ARG A 93 2.06 8.33 -17.45
N ASN A 94 1.23 8.61 -16.44
CA ASN A 94 0.21 9.66 -16.48
C ASN A 94 0.65 10.93 -15.73
N VAL A 95 1.95 11.11 -15.52
CA VAL A 95 2.57 12.29 -14.90
C VAL A 95 3.04 13.27 -15.97
#